data_AF-A0A819Y959-F1
#
_entry.id   AF-A0A819Y959-F1
#
_cell.length_a   1.000
_cell.length_b   1.000
_cell.length_c   1.000
_cell.angle_alpha   90.00
_cell.angle_beta   90.00
_cell.angle_gamma   90.00
#
_symmetry.space_group_name_H-M   'P 1'
#
loop_
_entity.id
_entity.type
_entity.pdbx_description
1 polymer ?
#
loop_
_entity_poly.entity_id
_entity_poly.type
_entity_poly.pdbx_seq_one_letter_code
_entity_poly.pdbx_strand_id
1 'polypeptide(L)'
;MSSSSIRPSNNRTRVKLYTLNEERQWDDRGTGFVTCLSPIAPNTSYSIIVKSEMDGSILLESKIHVHTNYQKQQETLIVWSEGEKYDLALSFQEKAGCDDIWENICDVQGKDSSSYLANTNNLTNDSAIYESDDDCGESNENYLSSTIILPPVELTQLHDICNLFTPDKIRDGTRRDLLARAIETGNYIRKLVDLFRICENLENIDSLHQLYEIIRSIFYLNKSTLFEILFHDEFIMDIIGCLEYEPQLTIKTKRNHREFLNKKATFKEVIPICNQELLGKIHQTYRIQYIQDAILPAPSLFEENLLSTMNSFLFFNKVEIVTLLYEDPKFLSQLFITLKDDNLLDDKRKDLMLFLKEFCVFSQTLQQQ
;
A
#
# COMPACT_ATOMS: atom_id res chain seq x y z
N MET A 1 -56.06 27.37 -6.56
CA MET A 1 -55.49 26.16 -5.93
C MET A 1 -54.49 25.54 -6.89
N SER A 2 -53.20 25.71 -6.62
CA SER A 2 -52.10 25.13 -7.38
C SER A 2 -51.24 24.37 -6.38
N SER A 3 -51.45 23.06 -6.32
CA SER A 3 -50.75 22.16 -5.40
C SER A 3 -49.30 21.97 -5.85
N SER A 4 -48.39 22.74 -5.27
CA SER A 4 -46.95 22.48 -5.37
C SER A 4 -46.62 21.17 -4.66
N SER A 5 -46.50 20.09 -5.41
CA SER A 5 -46.07 18.78 -4.91
C SER A 5 -44.62 18.84 -4.46
N ILE A 6 -44.39 19.04 -3.16
CA ILE A 6 -43.07 18.92 -2.55
C ILE A 6 -42.67 17.44 -2.65
N ARG A 7 -41.83 17.10 -3.65
CA ARG A 7 -41.12 15.82 -3.65
C ARG A 7 -40.16 15.85 -2.45
N PRO A 8 -40.15 14.84 -1.57
CA PRO A 8 -39.11 14.76 -0.55
C PRO A 8 -37.77 14.64 -1.25
N SER A 9 -36.83 15.54 -0.94
CA SER A 9 -35.45 15.49 -1.42
C SER A 9 -34.78 14.28 -0.79
N ASN A 10 -34.80 13.14 -1.49
CA ASN A 10 -34.30 11.87 -0.98
C ASN A 10 -32.77 11.81 -1.10
N ASN A 11 -32.10 12.73 -0.38
CA ASN A 11 -30.65 12.91 -0.41
C ASN A 11 -29.88 11.64 -0.06
N ARG A 12 -30.47 10.78 0.79
CA ARG A 12 -29.97 9.43 1.12
C ARG A 12 -29.64 8.61 -0.12
N THR A 13 -30.48 8.64 -1.17
CA THR A 13 -30.24 7.88 -2.40
C THR A 13 -29.56 8.68 -3.51
N ARG A 14 -29.11 9.93 -3.23
CA ARG A 14 -28.51 10.79 -4.25
C ARG A 14 -27.03 10.46 -4.47
N VAL A 15 -26.68 10.19 -5.72
CA VAL A 15 -25.34 9.75 -6.14
C VAL A 15 -24.84 10.52 -7.37
N LYS A 16 -23.52 10.64 -7.49
CA LYS A 16 -22.84 10.91 -8.76
C LYS A 16 -22.28 9.61 -9.33
N LEU A 17 -22.45 9.42 -10.64
CA LEU A 17 -21.87 8.31 -11.38
C LEU A 17 -20.60 8.78 -12.11
N TYR A 18 -19.53 8.00 -11.99
CA TYR A 18 -18.28 8.23 -12.73
C TYR A 18 -17.90 6.98 -13.54
N THR A 19 -17.24 7.21 -14.68
CA THR A 19 -16.58 6.14 -15.46
C THR A 19 -15.13 6.49 -15.72
N LEU A 20 -14.23 5.51 -15.65
CA LEU A 20 -12.84 5.70 -16.05
C LEU A 20 -12.72 5.77 -17.59
N ASN A 21 -11.99 6.77 -18.10
CA ASN A 21 -11.76 6.97 -19.53
C ASN A 21 -10.40 6.41 -20.01
N GLU A 22 -10.12 6.48 -21.31
CA GLU A 22 -8.88 5.96 -21.91
C GLU A 22 -7.61 6.67 -21.41
N GLU A 23 -7.73 7.92 -20.95
CA GLU A 23 -6.66 8.71 -20.33
C GLU A 23 -6.50 8.43 -18.81
N ARG A 24 -7.25 7.44 -18.28
CA ARG A 24 -7.31 7.05 -16.86
C ARG A 24 -7.79 8.15 -15.92
N GLN A 25 -8.68 9.03 -16.40
CA GLN A 25 -9.37 10.01 -15.58
C GLN A 25 -10.85 9.63 -15.37
N TRP A 26 -11.44 10.10 -14.27
CA TRP A 26 -12.84 9.82 -13.92
C TRP A 26 -13.78 10.88 -14.53
N ASP A 27 -14.52 10.49 -15.55
CA ASP A 27 -15.53 11.34 -16.19
C ASP A 27 -16.85 11.31 -15.39
N ASP A 28 -17.36 12.48 -15.00
CA ASP A 28 -18.69 12.64 -14.37
C ASP A 28 -19.79 12.36 -15.41
N ARG A 29 -20.54 11.27 -15.21
CA ARG A 29 -21.66 10.85 -16.07
C ARG A 29 -23.00 11.47 -15.66
N GLY A 30 -23.03 12.24 -14.58
CA GLY A 30 -24.21 12.92 -14.09
C GLY A 30 -24.58 12.54 -12.65
N THR A 31 -25.47 13.36 -12.09
CA THR A 31 -26.05 13.16 -10.75
C THR A 31 -27.46 12.57 -10.86
N GLY A 32 -27.78 11.63 -9.99
CA GLY A 32 -29.06 10.92 -10.00
C GLY A 32 -29.40 10.26 -8.67
N PHE A 33 -30.46 9.47 -8.66
CA PHE A 33 -30.89 8.68 -7.51
C PHE A 33 -30.67 7.19 -7.79
N VAL A 34 -29.95 6.52 -6.88
CA VAL A 34 -29.69 5.08 -6.96
C VAL A 34 -30.85 4.28 -6.34
N THR A 35 -31.11 3.09 -6.87
CA THR A 35 -32.03 2.12 -6.31
C THR A 35 -31.54 0.72 -6.65
N CYS A 36 -31.48 -0.17 -5.67
CA CYS A 36 -31.29 -1.60 -5.93
C CYS A 36 -32.66 -2.24 -6.19
N LEU A 37 -32.84 -2.88 -7.36
CA LEU A 37 -34.04 -3.69 -7.63
C LEU A 37 -33.82 -5.12 -7.16
N SER A 38 -34.72 -5.61 -6.30
CA SER A 38 -34.76 -7.00 -5.89
C SER A 38 -35.48 -7.89 -6.92
N PRO A 39 -35.21 -9.21 -6.95
CA PRO A 39 -35.88 -10.14 -7.86
C PRO A 39 -37.38 -10.28 -7.55
N ILE A 40 -38.24 -9.76 -8.42
CA ILE A 40 -39.70 -9.99 -8.37
C ILE A 40 -40.07 -11.37 -8.96
N ALA A 41 -39.16 -12.01 -9.70
CA ALA A 41 -39.34 -13.32 -10.33
C ALA A 41 -38.17 -14.27 -9.95
N PRO A 42 -38.39 -15.59 -9.91
CA PRO A 42 -37.38 -16.56 -9.44
C PRO A 42 -36.10 -16.67 -10.30
N ASN A 43 -36.02 -15.96 -11.43
CA ASN A 43 -34.89 -15.97 -12.36
C ASN A 43 -34.24 -14.59 -12.59
N THR A 44 -34.58 -13.55 -11.81
CA THR A 44 -33.89 -12.24 -11.91
C THR A 44 -32.78 -12.10 -10.86
N SER A 45 -31.72 -11.36 -11.20
CA SER A 45 -30.63 -10.99 -10.29
C SER A 45 -30.85 -9.56 -9.78
N TYR A 46 -30.34 -9.25 -8.59
CA TYR A 46 -30.33 -7.88 -8.07
C TYR A 46 -29.61 -6.94 -9.04
N SER A 47 -30.13 -5.73 -9.21
CA SER A 47 -29.58 -4.77 -10.17
C SER A 47 -29.54 -3.36 -9.59
N ILE A 48 -28.40 -2.69 -9.72
CA ILE A 48 -28.19 -1.29 -9.35
C ILE A 48 -28.66 -0.41 -10.51
N ILE A 49 -29.65 0.45 -10.25
CA ILE A 49 -30.15 1.42 -11.23
C ILE A 49 -29.93 2.84 -10.70
N VAL A 50 -29.37 3.71 -11.54
CA VAL A 50 -29.28 5.15 -11.28
C VAL A 50 -30.16 5.91 -12.25
N LYS A 51 -31.08 6.73 -11.72
CA LYS A 51 -31.94 7.62 -12.52
C LYS A 51 -31.50 9.06 -12.40
N SER A 52 -31.27 9.72 -13.54
CA SER A 52 -30.90 11.12 -13.67
C SER A 52 -31.84 12.05 -12.91
N GLU A 53 -31.28 13.01 -12.18
CA GLU A 53 -32.05 14.06 -11.48
C GLU A 53 -32.67 15.08 -12.46
N MET A 54 -32.10 15.24 -13.66
CA MET A 54 -32.52 16.28 -14.63
C MET A 54 -33.77 15.89 -15.42
N ASP A 55 -33.83 14.64 -15.90
CA ASP A 55 -34.83 14.16 -16.85
C ASP A 55 -35.45 12.80 -16.47
N GLY A 56 -34.96 12.14 -15.42
CA GLY A 56 -35.42 10.82 -14.99
C GLY A 56 -34.96 9.65 -15.87
N SER A 57 -34.08 9.90 -16.84
CA SER A 57 -33.46 8.85 -17.68
C SER A 57 -32.61 7.89 -16.84
N ILE A 58 -32.37 6.68 -17.34
CA ILE A 58 -31.49 5.71 -16.69
C ILE A 58 -30.04 6.03 -17.08
N LEU A 59 -29.22 6.42 -16.10
CA LEU A 59 -27.78 6.68 -16.26
C LEU A 59 -26.96 5.39 -16.14
N LEU A 60 -27.42 4.45 -15.33
CA LEU A 60 -26.81 3.14 -15.10
C LEU A 60 -27.89 2.08 -14.86
N GLU A 61 -27.70 0.91 -15.45
CA GLU A 61 -28.34 -0.35 -15.08
C GLU A 61 -27.24 -1.43 -15.05
N SER A 62 -26.78 -1.79 -13.86
CA SER A 62 -25.71 -2.78 -13.63
C SER A 62 -26.27 -3.96 -12.83
N LYS A 63 -25.89 -5.19 -13.19
CA LYS A 63 -26.33 -6.40 -12.48
C LYS A 63 -25.31 -6.75 -11.40
N ILE A 64 -25.79 -7.02 -10.19
CA ILE A 64 -24.92 -7.46 -9.09
C ILE A 64 -24.56 -8.93 -9.34
N HIS A 65 -23.31 -9.15 -9.74
CA HIS A 65 -22.74 -10.49 -9.95
C HIS A 65 -21.90 -10.92 -8.74
N VAL A 66 -22.00 -12.21 -8.39
CA VAL A 66 -21.27 -12.83 -7.26
C VAL A 66 -19.74 -12.71 -7.42
N HIS A 67 -19.25 -12.71 -8.65
CA HIS A 67 -17.81 -12.66 -8.97
C HIS A 67 -17.27 -11.24 -9.25
N THR A 68 -18.11 -10.20 -9.27
CA THR A 68 -17.66 -8.81 -9.49
C THR A 68 -17.01 -8.27 -8.22
N ASN A 69 -15.82 -7.67 -8.33
CA ASN A 69 -15.10 -7.13 -7.18
C ASN A 69 -15.59 -5.72 -6.81
N TYR A 70 -16.75 -5.63 -6.15
CA TYR A 70 -17.20 -4.36 -5.55
C TYR A 70 -16.30 -3.98 -4.37
N GLN A 71 -15.93 -2.70 -4.30
CA GLN A 71 -15.12 -2.12 -3.23
C GLN A 71 -15.79 -0.87 -2.67
N LYS A 72 -15.89 -0.76 -1.35
CA LYS A 72 -16.33 0.44 -0.66
C LYS A 72 -15.12 1.26 -0.22
N GLN A 73 -15.10 2.54 -0.59
CA GLN A 73 -14.03 3.48 -0.24
C GLN A 73 -14.60 4.70 0.48
N GLN A 74 -13.83 5.30 1.40
CA GLN A 74 -14.13 6.58 2.07
C GLN A 74 -15.56 6.70 2.66
N GLU A 75 -16.14 5.57 3.10
CA GLU A 75 -17.52 5.41 3.57
C GLU A 75 -18.65 5.75 2.57
N THR A 76 -18.42 6.59 1.56
CA THR A 76 -19.44 7.10 0.62
C THR A 76 -19.18 6.76 -0.85
N LEU A 77 -18.16 5.96 -1.18
CA LEU A 77 -17.87 5.53 -2.55
C LEU A 77 -18.05 4.01 -2.70
N ILE A 78 -18.65 3.57 -3.81
CA ILE A 78 -18.66 2.17 -4.25
C ILE A 78 -18.06 2.10 -5.65
N VAL A 79 -17.01 1.31 -5.84
CA VAL A 79 -16.24 1.17 -7.08
C VAL A 79 -16.22 -0.28 -7.54
N TRP A 80 -16.38 -0.54 -8.84
CA TRP A 80 -16.27 -1.88 -9.43
C TRP A 80 -15.98 -1.83 -10.94
N SER A 81 -15.53 -2.95 -11.50
CA SER A 81 -15.34 -3.13 -12.95
C SER A 81 -16.54 -3.89 -13.56
N GLU A 82 -17.18 -3.29 -14.56
CA GLU A 82 -18.29 -3.88 -15.33
C GLU A 82 -17.71 -4.61 -16.56
N GLY A 83 -17.26 -5.86 -16.33
CA GLY A 83 -16.52 -6.64 -17.32
C GLY A 83 -15.08 -6.15 -17.53
N GLU A 84 -14.46 -6.51 -18.67
CA GLU A 84 -13.04 -6.22 -18.95
C GLU A 84 -12.75 -4.78 -19.44
N LYS A 85 -13.75 -3.88 -19.48
CA LYS A 85 -13.64 -2.61 -20.24
C LYS A 85 -14.10 -1.33 -19.56
N TYR A 86 -14.81 -1.40 -18.43
CA TYR A 86 -15.41 -0.21 -17.82
C TYR A 86 -15.29 -0.26 -16.31
N ASP A 87 -14.48 0.64 -15.74
CA ASP A 87 -14.48 0.89 -14.30
C ASP A 87 -15.54 1.95 -13.97
N LEU A 88 -16.38 1.66 -12.99
CA LEU A 88 -17.51 2.46 -12.54
C LEU A 88 -17.33 2.84 -11.07
N ALA A 89 -17.71 4.07 -10.73
CA ALA A 89 -17.79 4.53 -9.35
C ALA A 89 -19.10 5.26 -9.07
N LEU A 90 -19.74 4.91 -7.96
CA LEU A 90 -20.87 5.64 -7.38
C LEU A 90 -20.39 6.41 -6.16
N SER A 91 -20.53 7.74 -6.21
CA SER A 91 -20.25 8.63 -5.09
C SER A 91 -21.55 9.10 -4.46
N PHE A 92 -21.79 8.66 -3.23
CA PHE A 92 -23.01 8.92 -2.47
C PHE A 92 -22.91 10.25 -1.72
N GLN A 93 -24.01 11.00 -1.70
CA GLN A 93 -24.09 12.23 -0.90
C GLN A 93 -24.18 11.94 0.60
N GLU A 94 -24.75 10.81 1.00
CA GLU A 94 -24.90 10.40 2.40
C GLU A 94 -24.37 8.98 2.62
N LYS A 95 -23.59 8.80 3.69
CA LYS A 95 -23.07 7.49 4.13
C LYS A 95 -24.18 6.45 4.26
N ALA A 96 -25.33 6.83 4.83
CA ALA A 96 -26.44 5.92 5.07
C ALA A 96 -26.98 5.25 3.80
N GLY A 97 -27.00 5.96 2.65
CA GLY A 97 -27.37 5.33 1.37
C GLY A 97 -26.28 4.47 0.75
N CYS A 98 -25.01 4.81 1.01
CA CYS A 98 -23.88 3.96 0.66
C CYS A 98 -23.88 2.66 1.49
N ASP A 99 -24.26 2.74 2.77
CA ASP A 99 -24.49 1.58 3.64
C ASP A 99 -25.63 0.72 3.07
N ASP A 100 -26.81 1.29 2.77
CA ASP A 100 -27.96 0.56 2.22
C ASP A 100 -27.61 -0.22 0.93
N ILE A 101 -26.95 0.42 -0.05
CA ILE A 101 -26.58 -0.25 -1.31
C ILE A 101 -25.45 -1.27 -1.10
N TRP A 102 -24.52 -1.00 -0.17
CA TRP A 102 -23.44 -1.93 0.16
C TRP A 102 -23.97 -3.21 0.82
N GLU A 103 -24.94 -3.11 1.73
CA GLU A 103 -25.62 -4.27 2.33
C GLU A 103 -26.26 -5.15 1.25
N ASN A 104 -27.01 -4.55 0.31
CA ASN A 104 -27.60 -5.30 -0.82
C ASN A 104 -26.55 -5.99 -1.71
N ILE A 105 -25.35 -5.41 -1.88
CA ILE A 105 -24.24 -6.05 -2.61
C ILE A 105 -23.67 -7.21 -1.78
N CYS A 106 -23.44 -6.99 -0.49
CA CYS A 106 -22.95 -7.98 0.46
C CYS A 106 -23.85 -9.22 0.55
N ASP A 107 -25.18 -9.02 0.64
CA ASP A 107 -26.19 -10.08 0.66
C ASP A 107 -26.11 -10.98 -0.58
N VAL A 108 -25.97 -10.38 -1.77
CA VAL A 108 -25.84 -11.10 -3.04
C VAL A 108 -24.51 -11.86 -3.15
N GLN A 109 -23.46 -11.38 -2.48
CA GLN A 109 -22.14 -12.00 -2.48
C GLN A 109 -21.89 -12.95 -1.30
N GLY A 110 -22.82 -13.06 -0.34
CA GLY A 110 -22.66 -13.86 0.87
C GLY A 110 -21.53 -13.33 1.78
N LYS A 111 -21.37 -12.01 1.89
CA LYS A 111 -20.32 -11.35 2.70
C LYS A 111 -20.95 -10.57 3.86
N ASP A 112 -20.42 -10.71 5.07
CA ASP A 112 -20.89 -9.95 6.24
C ASP A 112 -20.66 -8.43 6.09
N SER A 113 -21.76 -7.66 6.09
CA SER A 113 -21.75 -6.19 5.98
C SER A 113 -21.04 -5.49 7.14
N SER A 114 -21.01 -6.12 8.32
CA SER A 114 -20.41 -5.59 9.56
C SER A 114 -18.87 -5.51 9.53
N SER A 115 -18.20 -6.23 8.62
CA SER A 115 -16.73 -6.30 8.54
C SER A 115 -16.01 -5.00 8.14
N TYR A 116 -16.75 -3.90 7.93
CA TYR A 116 -16.23 -2.63 7.42
C TYR A 116 -16.28 -1.44 8.42
N LEU A 117 -17.00 -1.55 9.55
CA LEU A 117 -17.14 -0.44 10.51
C LEU A 117 -15.93 -0.23 11.43
N ALA A 118 -14.95 -1.14 11.43
CA ALA A 118 -13.79 -1.07 12.31
C ALA A 118 -12.65 -0.14 11.81
N ASN A 119 -12.76 0.45 10.62
CA ASN A 119 -11.61 1.01 9.89
C ASN A 119 -11.53 2.55 9.85
N THR A 120 -12.41 3.29 10.55
CA THR A 120 -12.48 4.78 10.47
C THR A 120 -12.22 5.55 11.77
N ASN A 121 -11.97 4.88 12.91
CA ASN A 121 -11.81 5.52 14.23
C ASN A 121 -10.37 5.61 14.78
N ASN A 122 -9.34 5.74 13.93
CA ASN A 122 -7.93 5.85 14.38
C ASN A 122 -7.32 7.26 14.18
N LEU A 123 -8.10 8.30 14.49
CA LEU A 123 -7.66 9.71 14.50
C LEU A 123 -8.35 10.52 15.63
N THR A 124 -8.10 10.17 16.91
CA THR A 124 -7.96 11.14 18.03
C THR A 124 -7.65 10.46 19.38
N ASN A 125 -6.62 11.00 20.04
CA ASN A 125 -6.38 11.07 21.50
C ASN A 125 -6.12 9.81 22.34
N ASP A 126 -4.95 9.84 23.00
CA ASP A 126 -4.74 9.30 24.35
C ASP A 126 -5.89 9.64 25.30
N SER A 127 -6.36 8.65 26.09
CA SER A 127 -6.13 8.63 27.56
C SER A 127 -7.02 7.62 28.30
N ALA A 128 -6.49 7.16 29.45
CA ALA A 128 -7.20 6.56 30.59
C ALA A 128 -7.95 5.22 30.43
N ILE A 129 -7.33 4.19 30.99
CA ILE A 129 -7.94 2.95 31.50
C ILE A 129 -9.09 3.28 32.47
N TYR A 130 -10.25 2.64 32.32
CA TYR A 130 -11.06 2.18 33.46
C TYR A 130 -11.84 0.90 33.10
N GLU A 131 -11.87 -0.03 34.05
CA GLU A 131 -12.57 -1.32 33.98
C GLU A 131 -14.08 -1.14 34.29
N SER A 132 -14.92 -2.02 33.73
CA SER A 132 -16.18 -2.44 34.36
C SER A 132 -16.57 -3.80 33.82
N ASP A 133 -16.62 -4.79 34.70
CA ASP A 133 -17.35 -6.04 34.45
C ASP A 133 -18.85 -5.75 34.34
N ASP A 134 -19.59 -6.53 33.54
CA ASP A 134 -20.61 -7.43 34.11
C ASP A 134 -21.03 -8.56 33.13
N ASP A 135 -21.54 -9.65 33.70
CA ASP A 135 -21.72 -11.00 33.16
C ASP A 135 -22.90 -11.20 32.17
N CYS A 136 -22.68 -12.00 31.11
CA CYS A 136 -23.62 -13.07 30.72
C CYS A 136 -22.96 -14.16 29.85
N GLY A 137 -22.88 -15.40 30.38
CA GLY A 137 -22.45 -16.61 29.66
C GLY A 137 -23.43 -17.10 28.57
N GLU A 138 -23.12 -18.16 27.79
CA GLU A 138 -22.10 -19.20 27.97
C GLU A 138 -21.47 -19.67 26.64
N SER A 139 -20.13 -19.86 26.63
CA SER A 139 -19.32 -20.83 25.84
C SER A 139 -19.39 -20.89 24.29
N ASN A 140 -18.34 -21.17 23.51
CA ASN A 140 -16.87 -21.31 23.62
C ASN A 140 -16.36 -21.30 22.15
N GLU A 141 -15.15 -20.94 21.71
CA GLU A 141 -13.89 -20.42 22.28
C GLU A 141 -13.14 -19.68 21.13
N ASN A 142 -12.42 -18.57 21.41
CA ASN A 142 -11.11 -18.19 20.79
C ASN A 142 -10.71 -16.70 20.90
N TYR A 143 -11.61 -15.77 21.23
CA TYR A 143 -11.29 -14.33 21.10
C TYR A 143 -10.52 -13.68 22.26
N LEU A 144 -10.09 -14.45 23.27
CA LEU A 144 -9.44 -13.95 24.50
C LEU A 144 -8.00 -14.47 24.72
N SER A 145 -7.33 -14.98 23.67
CA SER A 145 -5.92 -15.40 23.75
C SER A 145 -5.12 -15.16 22.45
N SER A 146 -5.34 -14.02 21.79
CA SER A 146 -4.84 -13.70 20.44
C SER A 146 -3.32 -13.47 20.28
N THR A 147 -2.48 -14.14 21.07
CA THR A 147 -1.02 -14.17 20.85
C THR A 147 -0.71 -15.04 19.63
N ILE A 148 -0.24 -14.43 18.54
CA ILE A 148 0.20 -15.17 17.36
C ILE A 148 1.53 -15.86 17.67
N ILE A 149 1.50 -17.19 17.76
CA ILE A 149 2.70 -18.02 17.86
C ILE A 149 3.26 -18.19 16.44
N LEU A 150 4.49 -17.73 16.23
CA LEU A 150 5.20 -17.91 14.97
C LEU A 150 5.84 -19.31 14.91
N PRO A 151 5.70 -20.07 13.80
CA PRO A 151 6.46 -21.29 13.58
C PRO A 151 7.97 -21.06 13.63
N PRO A 152 8.78 -22.05 14.03
CA PRO A 152 10.24 -22.00 13.88
C PRO A 152 10.65 -21.72 12.43
N VAL A 153 11.69 -20.91 12.24
CA VAL A 153 12.24 -20.62 10.90
C VAL A 153 13.13 -21.77 10.46
N GLU A 154 12.49 -22.81 9.92
CA GLU A 154 13.11 -24.06 9.50
C GLU A 154 12.60 -24.48 8.11
N LEU A 155 13.43 -25.19 7.33
CA LEU A 155 13.09 -25.64 5.96
C LEU A 155 11.77 -26.43 5.90
N THR A 156 11.51 -27.24 6.92
CA THR A 156 10.31 -28.08 7.09
C THR A 156 9.05 -27.30 7.46
N GLN A 157 9.18 -26.02 7.81
CA GLN A 157 8.12 -25.17 8.34
C GLN A 157 7.86 -23.93 7.46
N LEU A 158 8.64 -23.69 6.40
CA LEU A 158 8.44 -22.60 5.46
C LEU A 158 7.01 -22.54 4.90
N HIS A 159 6.39 -23.68 4.61
CA HIS A 159 4.99 -23.72 4.17
C HIS A 159 4.01 -23.22 5.25
N ASP A 160 4.22 -23.58 6.52
CA ASP A 160 3.40 -23.11 7.64
C ASP A 160 3.59 -21.61 7.92
N ILE A 161 4.79 -21.08 7.62
CA ILE A 161 5.08 -19.65 7.66
C ILE A 161 4.34 -18.92 6.52
N CYS A 162 4.43 -19.41 5.27
CA CYS A 162 3.63 -18.89 4.15
C CYS A 162 2.13 -18.90 4.48
N ASN A 163 1.66 -19.97 5.14
CA ASN A 163 0.28 -20.11 5.58
C ASN A 163 -0.15 -19.09 6.64
N LEU A 164 0.74 -18.30 7.26
CA LEU A 164 0.35 -17.16 8.10
C LEU A 164 -0.12 -15.95 7.27
N PHE A 165 0.38 -15.82 6.03
CA PHE A 165 0.19 -14.66 5.16
C PHE A 165 -0.93 -14.84 4.11
N THR A 166 -1.75 -15.88 4.22
CA THR A 166 -2.88 -16.10 3.30
C THR A 166 -3.87 -14.93 3.39
N PRO A 167 -4.51 -14.49 2.28
CA PRO A 167 -5.39 -13.31 2.28
C PRO A 167 -6.52 -13.40 3.30
N ASP A 168 -7.10 -14.58 3.45
CA ASP A 168 -8.08 -14.98 4.47
C ASP A 168 -7.62 -14.73 5.91
N LYS A 169 -6.32 -14.88 6.21
CA LYS A 169 -5.73 -14.62 7.55
C LYS A 169 -5.16 -13.21 7.72
N ILE A 170 -4.99 -12.46 6.63
CA ILE A 170 -4.46 -11.08 6.64
C ILE A 170 -5.55 -10.02 6.43
N ARG A 171 -6.78 -10.42 6.08
CA ARG A 171 -7.93 -9.51 5.92
C ARG A 171 -8.28 -8.73 7.19
N ASP A 172 -8.09 -9.31 8.38
CA ASP A 172 -8.27 -8.60 9.66
C ASP A 172 -7.08 -7.69 9.98
N GLY A 173 -7.35 -6.39 10.13
CA GLY A 173 -6.37 -5.39 10.53
C GLY A 173 -5.70 -5.70 11.87
N THR A 174 -6.46 -6.17 12.86
CA THR A 174 -5.94 -6.45 14.21
C THR A 174 -4.95 -7.62 14.18
N ARG A 175 -5.28 -8.68 13.45
CA ARG A 175 -4.41 -9.83 13.22
C ARG A 175 -3.13 -9.48 12.45
N ARG A 176 -3.18 -8.58 11.45
CA ARG A 176 -1.94 -8.07 10.80
C ARG A 176 -1.03 -7.37 11.80
N ASP A 177 -1.60 -6.57 12.69
CA ASP A 177 -0.85 -5.77 13.67
C ASP A 177 -0.29 -6.63 14.81
N LEU A 178 -0.97 -7.72 15.16
CA LEU A 178 -0.42 -8.78 16.01
C LEU A 178 0.72 -9.53 15.31
N LEU A 179 0.57 -9.86 14.02
CA LEU A 179 1.56 -10.61 13.25
C LEU A 179 2.86 -9.81 13.08
N ALA A 180 2.74 -8.52 12.74
CA ALA A 180 3.88 -7.61 12.64
C ALA A 180 4.67 -7.53 13.97
N ARG A 181 3.98 -7.31 15.10
CA ARG A 181 4.61 -7.27 16.43
C ARG A 181 5.29 -8.59 16.81
N ALA A 182 4.70 -9.73 16.44
CA ALA A 182 5.30 -11.04 16.66
C ALA A 182 6.58 -11.23 15.83
N ILE A 183 6.58 -10.79 14.56
CA ILE A 183 7.74 -10.86 13.64
C ILE A 183 8.91 -10.01 14.17
N GLU A 184 8.60 -8.80 14.64
CA GLU A 184 9.52 -7.86 15.26
C GLU A 184 10.12 -8.44 16.55
N THR A 185 9.28 -8.77 17.53
CA THR A 185 9.70 -9.27 18.86
C THR A 185 10.44 -10.61 18.75
N GLY A 186 10.07 -11.45 17.78
CA GLY A 186 10.67 -12.75 17.52
C GLY A 186 12.06 -12.71 16.86
N ASN A 187 12.57 -11.52 16.50
CA ASN A 187 13.75 -11.34 15.64
C ASN A 187 13.64 -12.17 14.33
N TYR A 188 12.43 -12.21 13.76
CA TYR A 188 12.06 -13.22 12.77
C TYR A 188 12.71 -12.97 11.41
N ILE A 189 12.81 -11.70 10.99
CA ILE A 189 13.49 -11.28 9.76
C ILE A 189 14.95 -11.73 9.76
N ARG A 190 15.66 -11.59 10.89
CA ARG A 190 17.07 -12.04 11.00
C ARG A 190 17.20 -13.55 10.79
N LYS A 191 16.33 -14.34 11.40
CA LYS A 191 16.29 -15.81 11.23
C LYS A 191 15.95 -16.20 9.79
N LEU A 192 15.05 -15.48 9.13
CA LEU A 192 14.72 -15.68 7.71
C LEU A 192 15.91 -15.37 6.79
N VAL A 193 16.67 -14.30 7.07
CA VAL A 193 17.91 -13.96 6.34
C VAL A 193 18.99 -15.02 6.57
N ASP A 194 19.20 -15.47 7.81
CA ASP A 194 20.17 -16.51 8.12
C ASP A 194 19.80 -17.86 7.46
N LEU A 195 18.50 -18.22 7.41
CA LEU A 195 18.01 -19.38 6.65
C LEU A 195 18.14 -19.19 5.13
N PHE A 196 17.87 -18.00 4.60
CA PHE A 196 18.05 -17.68 3.18
C PHE A 196 19.49 -17.89 2.73
N ARG A 197 20.46 -17.39 3.49
CA ARG A 197 21.90 -17.60 3.21
C ARG A 197 22.26 -19.08 3.15
N ILE A 198 21.65 -19.93 4.00
CA ILE A 198 21.83 -21.38 3.96
C ILE A 198 21.17 -21.98 2.70
N CYS A 199 19.94 -21.60 2.38
CA CYS A 199 19.21 -22.09 1.19
C CYS A 199 19.93 -21.73 -0.12
N GLU A 200 20.48 -20.52 -0.20
CA GLU A 200 21.21 -20.00 -1.36
C GLU A 200 22.53 -20.77 -1.56
N ASN A 201 23.29 -21.02 -0.49
CA ASN A 201 24.51 -21.83 -0.54
C ASN A 201 24.25 -23.31 -0.90
N LEU A 202 23.04 -23.81 -0.64
CA LEU A 202 22.61 -25.16 -1.00
C LEU A 202 21.89 -25.24 -2.36
N GLU A 203 21.75 -24.11 -3.08
CA GLU A 203 20.98 -23.98 -4.32
C GLU A 203 19.54 -24.53 -4.23
N ASN A 204 18.92 -24.47 -3.05
CA ASN A 204 17.58 -25.03 -2.79
C ASN A 204 16.47 -24.08 -3.30
N ILE A 205 16.19 -24.16 -4.60
CA ILE A 205 15.25 -23.29 -5.31
C ILE A 205 13.83 -23.30 -4.70
N ASP A 206 13.30 -24.46 -4.29
CA ASP A 206 11.94 -24.55 -3.72
C ASP A 206 11.81 -23.78 -2.40
N SER A 207 12.84 -23.82 -1.56
CA SER A 207 12.87 -23.05 -0.30
C SER A 207 13.12 -21.57 -0.55
N LEU A 208 13.92 -21.22 -1.55
CA LEU A 208 14.18 -19.83 -1.95
C LEU A 208 12.91 -19.16 -2.51
N HIS A 209 12.08 -19.89 -3.26
CA HIS A 209 10.76 -19.43 -3.71
C HIS A 209 9.78 -19.19 -2.55
N GLN A 210 9.79 -20.04 -1.51
CA GLN A 210 8.97 -19.81 -0.31
C GLN A 210 9.48 -18.61 0.50
N LEU A 211 10.80 -18.44 0.62
CA LEU A 211 11.40 -17.28 1.28
C LEU A 211 11.12 -15.97 0.52
N TYR A 212 11.12 -15.98 -0.82
CA TYR A 212 10.67 -14.85 -1.64
C TYR A 212 9.24 -14.42 -1.24
N GLU A 213 8.30 -15.38 -1.20
CA GLU A 213 6.90 -15.08 -0.86
C GLU A 213 6.77 -14.56 0.57
N ILE A 214 7.45 -15.18 1.56
CA ILE A 214 7.42 -14.72 2.96
C ILE A 214 7.95 -13.29 3.07
N ILE A 215 9.13 -12.98 2.51
CA ILE A 215 9.70 -11.64 2.56
C ILE A 215 8.77 -10.63 1.86
N ARG A 216 8.25 -10.96 0.68
CA ARG A 216 7.29 -10.13 -0.05
C ARG A 216 6.01 -9.87 0.76
N SER A 217 5.46 -10.87 1.43
CA SER A 217 4.29 -10.71 2.30
C SER A 217 4.59 -9.84 3.54
N ILE A 218 5.81 -9.89 4.08
CA ILE A 218 6.24 -8.99 5.17
C ILE A 218 6.28 -7.53 4.68
N PHE A 219 6.73 -7.25 3.45
CA PHE A 219 6.65 -5.91 2.86
C PHE A 219 5.20 -5.40 2.80
N TYR A 220 4.26 -6.24 2.38
CA TYR A 220 2.83 -5.90 2.29
C TYR A 220 2.10 -5.79 3.65
N LEU A 221 2.75 -6.09 4.78
CA LEU A 221 2.24 -5.66 6.08
C LEU A 221 2.29 -4.13 6.26
N ASN A 222 3.16 -3.44 5.51
CA ASN A 222 3.28 -1.97 5.46
C ASN A 222 3.41 -1.35 6.86
N LYS A 223 4.43 -1.78 7.63
CA LYS A 223 4.70 -1.34 9.01
C LYS A 223 6.10 -0.76 9.16
N SER A 224 6.21 0.39 9.84
CA SER A 224 7.48 1.13 10.01
C SER A 224 8.56 0.29 10.69
N THR A 225 8.24 -0.34 11.82
CA THR A 225 9.21 -1.14 12.60
C THR A 225 9.79 -2.32 11.80
N LEU A 226 8.98 -2.92 10.91
CA LEU A 226 9.46 -3.97 10.00
C LEU A 226 10.35 -3.39 8.89
N PHE A 227 10.04 -2.21 8.37
CA PHE A 227 10.88 -1.51 7.39
C PHE A 227 12.21 -1.04 7.98
N GLU A 228 12.25 -0.58 9.22
CA GLU A 228 13.49 -0.25 9.95
C GLU A 228 14.44 -1.46 10.00
N ILE A 229 13.91 -2.67 10.22
CA ILE A 229 14.69 -3.91 10.20
C ILE A 229 15.05 -4.33 8.76
N LEU A 230 14.09 -4.37 7.83
CA LEU A 230 14.31 -4.80 6.44
C LEU A 230 15.31 -3.92 5.69
N PHE A 231 15.32 -2.61 5.98
CA PHE A 231 16.19 -1.63 5.33
C PHE A 231 17.50 -1.36 6.09
N HIS A 232 17.74 -2.05 7.21
CA HIS A 232 19.00 -1.97 7.93
C HIS A 232 20.17 -2.48 7.04
N ASP A 233 21.32 -1.81 7.09
CA ASP A 233 22.47 -2.12 6.21
C ASP A 233 22.96 -3.57 6.34
N GLU A 234 22.78 -4.21 7.51
CA GLU A 234 23.10 -5.62 7.75
C GLU A 234 22.25 -6.60 6.92
N PHE A 235 21.01 -6.22 6.57
CA PHE A 235 20.02 -7.13 5.98
C PHE A 235 19.58 -6.73 4.58
N ILE A 236 19.59 -5.43 4.23
CA ILE A 236 18.98 -4.91 3.00
C ILE A 236 19.48 -5.61 1.72
N MET A 237 20.76 -5.99 1.67
CA MET A 237 21.32 -6.72 0.52
C MET A 237 20.85 -8.17 0.45
N ASP A 238 20.73 -8.88 1.59
CA ASP A 238 20.15 -10.23 1.63
C ASP A 238 18.66 -10.20 1.32
N ILE A 239 17.91 -9.20 1.81
CA ILE A 239 16.49 -8.99 1.50
C ILE A 239 16.28 -8.78 -0.01
N ILE A 240 17.12 -7.96 -0.65
CA ILE A 240 17.12 -7.83 -2.11
C ILE A 240 17.46 -9.16 -2.78
N GLY A 241 18.35 -9.96 -2.19
CA GLY A 241 18.68 -11.33 -2.60
C GLY A 241 17.48 -12.28 -2.57
N CYS A 242 16.71 -12.31 -1.47
CA CYS A 242 15.45 -13.06 -1.37
C CYS A 242 14.50 -12.69 -2.51
N LEU A 243 14.38 -11.40 -2.79
CA LEU A 243 13.49 -10.87 -3.83
C LEU A 243 13.96 -11.17 -5.28
N GLU A 244 15.16 -11.72 -5.49
CA GLU A 244 15.59 -12.20 -6.81
C GLU A 244 14.93 -13.54 -7.21
N TYR A 245 14.33 -14.28 -6.27
CA TYR A 245 13.81 -15.65 -6.45
C TYR A 245 12.28 -15.71 -6.68
N GLU A 246 11.75 -14.81 -7.51
CA GLU A 246 10.32 -14.81 -7.87
C GLU A 246 9.92 -16.12 -8.60
N PRO A 247 8.89 -16.87 -8.12
CA PRO A 247 8.51 -18.17 -8.69
C PRO A 247 8.09 -18.16 -10.16
N GLN A 248 7.63 -17.01 -10.67
CA GLN A 248 7.18 -16.87 -12.07
C GLN A 248 8.34 -16.59 -13.04
N LEU A 249 9.53 -16.25 -12.53
CA LEU A 249 10.72 -16.05 -13.35
C LEU A 249 11.45 -17.39 -13.52
N THR A 250 11.64 -17.81 -14.78
CA THR A 250 12.57 -18.90 -15.07
C THR A 250 14.00 -18.54 -14.62
N ILE A 251 14.83 -19.53 -14.31
CA ILE A 251 16.24 -19.32 -13.90
C ILE A 251 17.01 -18.45 -14.91
N LYS A 252 16.68 -18.51 -16.21
CA LYS A 252 17.29 -17.68 -17.28
C LYS A 252 16.81 -16.23 -17.29
N THR A 253 15.69 -15.94 -16.64
CA THR A 253 15.10 -14.60 -16.48
C THR A 253 15.24 -14.08 -15.03
N LYS A 254 15.99 -14.77 -14.17
CA LYS A 254 16.32 -14.30 -12.81
C LYS A 254 16.94 -12.90 -12.90
N ARG A 255 16.39 -11.94 -12.17
CA ARG A 255 16.91 -10.58 -12.11
C ARG A 255 17.99 -10.51 -11.03
N ASN A 256 19.26 -10.37 -11.44
CA ASN A 256 20.38 -10.23 -10.51
C ASN A 256 20.44 -8.81 -9.91
N HIS A 257 19.48 -8.48 -9.05
CA HIS A 257 19.33 -7.17 -8.43
C HIS A 257 20.56 -6.79 -7.58
N ARG A 258 21.10 -7.72 -6.77
CA ARG A 258 22.33 -7.48 -5.99
C ARG A 258 23.54 -7.25 -6.88
N GLU A 259 23.65 -7.95 -8.01
CA GLU A 259 24.74 -7.74 -8.96
C GLU A 259 24.68 -6.36 -9.61
N PHE A 260 23.47 -5.91 -10.00
CA PHE A 260 23.27 -4.56 -10.52
C PHE A 260 23.69 -3.51 -9.48
N LEU A 261 23.22 -3.61 -8.24
CA LEU A 261 23.51 -2.65 -7.17
C LEU A 261 25.00 -2.65 -6.75
N ASN A 262 25.67 -3.80 -6.75
CA ASN A 262 27.08 -3.90 -6.35
C ASN A 262 28.08 -3.59 -7.47
N LYS A 263 27.73 -3.84 -8.75
CA LYS A 263 28.69 -3.73 -9.87
C LYS A 263 28.35 -2.66 -10.92
N LYS A 264 27.08 -2.24 -11.03
CA LYS A 264 26.60 -1.34 -12.11
C LYS A 264 26.09 0.00 -11.58
N ALA A 265 25.51 0.03 -10.38
CA ALA A 265 25.13 1.27 -9.70
C ALA A 265 26.37 1.96 -9.12
N THR A 266 27.10 2.72 -9.95
CA THR A 266 28.21 3.54 -9.48
C THR A 266 27.70 4.78 -8.75
N PHE A 267 27.92 4.86 -7.44
CA PHE A 267 27.69 6.11 -6.71
C PHE A 267 28.62 7.20 -7.24
N LYS A 268 28.03 8.31 -7.71
CA LYS A 268 28.74 9.41 -8.35
C LYS A 268 28.83 10.60 -7.43
N GLU A 269 29.93 10.69 -6.72
CA GLU A 269 30.24 11.77 -5.80
C GLU A 269 30.61 13.05 -6.58
N VAL A 270 29.71 14.05 -6.57
CA VAL A 270 29.94 15.34 -7.25
C VAL A 270 30.86 16.27 -6.43
N ILE A 271 30.83 16.12 -5.11
CA ILE A 271 31.62 16.84 -4.09
C ILE A 271 31.95 15.81 -3.00
N PRO A 272 33.20 15.74 -2.51
CA PRO A 272 33.59 14.82 -1.45
C PRO A 272 32.70 14.93 -0.20
N ILE A 273 32.04 13.82 0.15
CA ILE A 273 31.21 13.68 1.35
C ILE A 273 32.03 12.97 2.42
N CYS A 274 32.54 13.73 3.39
CA CYS A 274 33.31 13.16 4.49
C CYS A 274 32.44 12.42 5.53
N ASN A 275 31.15 12.74 5.63
CA ASN A 275 30.25 12.14 6.61
C ASN A 275 29.77 10.74 6.16
N GLN A 276 30.17 9.70 6.91
CA GLN A 276 29.79 8.32 6.64
C GLN A 276 28.30 8.04 6.90
N GLU A 277 27.66 8.76 7.82
CA GLU A 277 26.23 8.66 8.10
C GLU A 277 25.40 9.13 6.90
N LEU A 278 25.77 10.29 6.34
CA LEU A 278 25.18 10.83 5.11
C LEU A 278 25.39 9.88 3.92
N LEU A 279 26.59 9.31 3.74
CA LEU A 279 26.84 8.30 2.71
C LEU A 279 25.94 7.06 2.90
N GLY A 280 25.85 6.54 4.13
CA GLY A 280 24.96 5.44 4.49
C GLY A 280 23.50 5.75 4.13
N LYS A 281 22.99 6.92 4.53
CA LYS A 281 21.63 7.37 4.20
C LYS A 281 21.39 7.52 2.70
N ILE A 282 22.34 8.06 1.93
CA ILE A 282 22.24 8.13 0.47
C ILE A 282 22.17 6.73 -0.15
N HIS A 283 23.06 5.81 0.24
CA HIS A 283 23.05 4.43 -0.25
C HIS A 283 21.77 3.68 0.14
N GLN A 284 21.31 3.81 1.39
CA GLN A 284 20.08 3.21 1.87
C GLN A 284 18.87 3.74 1.08
N THR A 285 18.76 5.06 0.90
CA THR A 285 17.69 5.69 0.11
C THR A 285 17.67 5.19 -1.33
N TYR A 286 18.83 5.09 -1.98
CA TYR A 286 18.92 4.54 -3.33
C TYR A 286 18.49 3.07 -3.40
N ARG A 287 18.89 2.23 -2.44
CA ARG A 287 18.48 0.82 -2.37
C ARG A 287 16.97 0.67 -2.12
N ILE A 288 16.37 1.46 -1.23
CA ILE A 288 14.92 1.44 -0.97
C ILE A 288 14.15 1.90 -2.21
N GLN A 289 14.58 2.99 -2.85
CA GLN A 289 13.97 3.49 -4.10
C GLN A 289 14.08 2.44 -5.22
N TYR A 290 15.20 1.70 -5.29
CA TYR A 290 15.35 0.58 -6.22
C TYR A 290 14.42 -0.60 -5.90
N ILE A 291 14.23 -0.95 -4.61
CA ILE A 291 13.23 -1.97 -4.21
C ILE A 291 11.84 -1.53 -4.67
N GLN A 292 11.46 -0.27 -4.44
CA GLN A 292 10.19 0.30 -4.88
C GLN A 292 10.01 0.23 -6.40
N ASP A 293 10.96 0.78 -7.16
CA ASP A 293 10.73 1.05 -8.59
C ASP A 293 11.01 -0.17 -9.48
N ALA A 294 11.90 -1.08 -9.06
CA ALA A 294 12.40 -2.18 -9.92
C ALA A 294 12.05 -3.60 -9.41
N ILE A 295 11.69 -3.76 -8.14
CA ILE A 295 11.43 -5.07 -7.52
C ILE A 295 9.97 -5.22 -7.12
N LEU A 296 9.41 -4.24 -6.41
CA LEU A 296 8.01 -4.21 -5.94
C LEU A 296 7.28 -2.96 -6.48
N PRO A 297 7.22 -2.75 -7.82
CA PRO A 297 6.49 -1.63 -8.40
C PRO A 297 5.00 -1.72 -8.06
N ALA A 298 4.36 -0.57 -7.84
CA ALA A 298 2.91 -0.52 -7.58
C ALA A 298 2.15 -1.21 -8.74
N PRO A 299 1.32 -2.24 -8.48
CA PRO A 299 0.63 -2.98 -9.54
C PRO A 299 -0.33 -2.09 -10.35
N SER A 300 -0.85 -1.03 -9.73
CA SER A 300 -1.61 0.02 -10.41
C SER A 300 -1.39 1.40 -9.76
N LEU A 301 -1.72 2.46 -10.49
CA LEU A 301 -1.72 3.86 -9.99
C LEU A 301 -2.72 4.08 -8.83
N PHE A 302 -3.70 3.20 -8.66
CA PHE A 302 -4.66 3.26 -7.55
C PHE A 302 -4.15 2.58 -6.27
N GLU A 303 -3.03 1.84 -6.37
CA GLU A 303 -2.38 1.14 -5.26
C GLU A 303 -1.10 1.83 -4.78
N GLU A 304 -0.87 3.10 -5.13
CA GLU A 304 0.27 3.91 -4.61
C GLU A 304 0.31 3.93 -3.06
N ASN A 305 -0.83 3.74 -2.41
CA ASN A 305 -0.95 3.66 -0.95
C ASN A 305 -0.64 2.28 -0.34
N LEU A 306 -0.46 1.23 -1.16
CA LEU A 306 -0.21 -0.14 -0.68
C LEU A 306 1.11 -0.26 0.11
N LEU A 307 2.09 0.55 -0.25
CA LEU A 307 3.37 0.72 0.44
C LEU A 307 3.56 2.17 0.94
N SER A 308 2.48 2.80 1.41
CA SER A 308 2.49 4.18 1.91
C SER A 308 3.53 4.43 3.00
N THR A 309 3.81 3.46 3.88
CA THR A 309 4.84 3.61 4.93
C THR A 309 6.25 3.53 4.34
N MET A 310 6.46 2.86 3.21
CA MET A 310 7.73 2.90 2.47
C MET A 310 7.95 4.26 1.81
N ASN A 311 6.88 4.88 1.27
CA ASN A 311 6.92 6.26 0.79
C ASN A 311 7.30 7.23 1.92
N SER A 312 6.71 7.09 3.11
CA SER A 312 7.10 7.87 4.30
C SER A 312 8.55 7.63 4.71
N PHE A 313 9.03 6.39 4.69
CA PHE A 313 10.43 6.07 5.01
C PHE A 313 11.41 6.75 4.03
N LEU A 314 11.12 6.68 2.73
CA LEU A 314 11.88 7.39 1.69
C LEU A 314 11.84 8.91 1.88
N PHE A 315 10.69 9.46 2.27
CA PHE A 315 10.54 10.88 2.57
C PHE A 315 11.43 11.31 3.75
N PHE A 316 11.38 10.60 4.88
CA PHE A 316 12.20 10.93 6.05
C PHE A 316 13.69 10.81 5.77
N ASN A 317 14.13 9.77 5.06
CA ASN A 317 15.51 9.63 4.63
C ASN A 317 15.95 10.78 3.68
N LYS A 318 15.09 11.23 2.75
CA LYS A 318 15.38 12.38 1.87
C LYS A 318 15.50 13.69 2.65
N VAL A 319 14.64 13.90 3.65
CA VAL A 319 14.71 15.02 4.61
C VAL A 319 16.04 15.00 5.37
N GLU A 320 16.42 13.86 5.94
CA GLU A 320 17.65 13.68 6.72
C GLU A 320 18.92 13.91 5.89
N ILE A 321 18.94 13.43 4.64
CA ILE A 321 20.01 13.73 3.67
C ILE A 321 20.16 15.24 3.46
N VAL A 322 19.07 15.98 3.26
CA VAL A 322 19.12 17.44 3.08
C VAL A 322 19.57 18.14 4.36
N THR A 323 19.10 17.71 5.54
CA THR A 323 19.53 18.25 6.83
C THR A 323 21.03 18.08 7.04
N LEU A 324 21.56 16.86 6.88
CA LEU A 324 23.00 16.56 7.02
C LEU A 324 23.88 17.34 6.01
N LEU A 325 23.36 17.60 4.80
CA LEU A 325 24.03 18.42 3.78
C LEU A 325 23.96 19.94 4.08
N TYR A 326 22.90 20.39 4.75
CA TYR A 326 22.71 21.78 5.17
C TYR A 326 23.53 22.12 6.43
N GLU A 327 23.67 21.16 7.35
CA GLU A 327 24.48 21.27 8.56
C GLU A 327 26.00 21.30 8.28
N ASP A 328 26.46 20.82 7.11
CA ASP A 328 27.84 21.04 6.67
C ASP A 328 28.02 22.47 6.09
N PRO A 329 28.68 23.40 6.81
CA PRO A 329 28.83 24.78 6.36
C PRO A 329 29.75 24.92 5.13
N LYS A 330 30.54 23.89 4.81
CA LYS A 330 31.46 23.88 3.68
C LYS A 330 30.82 23.31 2.42
N PHE A 331 29.89 22.36 2.54
CA PHE A 331 29.37 21.62 1.39
C PHE A 331 28.75 22.53 0.32
N LEU A 332 27.74 23.34 0.68
CA LEU A 332 27.09 24.27 -0.25
C LEU A 332 28.06 25.36 -0.75
N SER A 333 28.95 25.83 0.12
CA SER A 333 30.00 26.81 -0.24
C SER A 333 30.91 26.26 -1.35
N GLN A 334 31.39 25.02 -1.18
CA GLN A 334 32.23 24.31 -2.14
C GLN A 334 31.48 23.96 -3.43
N LEU A 335 30.17 23.64 -3.34
CA LEU A 335 29.30 23.42 -4.49
C LEU A 335 29.24 24.66 -5.40
N PHE A 336 28.94 25.82 -4.83
CA PHE A 336 28.84 27.07 -5.60
C PHE A 336 30.19 27.60 -6.07
N ILE A 337 31.29 27.34 -5.34
CA ILE A 337 32.65 27.63 -5.83
C ILE A 337 32.96 26.77 -7.06
N THR A 338 32.70 25.46 -6.99
CA THR A 338 33.00 24.52 -8.09
C THR A 338 32.16 24.84 -9.34
N LEU A 339 30.88 25.18 -9.18
CA LEU A 339 30.00 25.56 -10.29
C LEU A 339 30.38 26.89 -10.97
N LYS A 340 31.10 27.78 -10.26
CA LYS A 340 31.59 29.06 -10.78
C LYS A 340 32.99 28.97 -11.41
N ASP A 341 33.60 27.79 -11.46
CA ASP A 341 34.86 27.60 -12.19
C ASP A 341 34.59 27.52 -13.69
N ASP A 342 35.11 28.49 -14.43
CA ASP A 342 35.03 28.56 -15.89
C ASP A 342 35.71 27.34 -16.55
N ASN A 343 36.73 26.75 -15.90
CA ASN A 343 37.49 25.60 -16.41
C ASN A 343 36.82 24.24 -16.13
N LEU A 344 35.64 24.22 -15.50
CA LEU A 344 34.93 23.00 -15.18
C LEU A 344 34.48 22.25 -16.46
N LEU A 345 34.79 20.96 -16.54
CA LEU A 345 34.32 20.06 -17.61
C LEU A 345 32.79 19.99 -17.64
N ASP A 346 32.20 20.02 -18.84
CA ASP A 346 30.74 20.09 -19.02
C ASP A 346 29.99 18.91 -18.41
N ASP A 347 30.55 17.69 -18.45
CA ASP A 347 29.96 16.54 -17.75
C ASP A 347 29.87 16.77 -16.24
N LYS A 348 30.96 17.23 -15.62
CA LYS A 348 30.98 17.51 -14.16
C LYS A 348 30.08 18.70 -13.81
N ARG A 349 29.98 19.70 -14.69
CA ARG A 349 29.03 20.82 -14.57
C ARG A 349 27.59 20.32 -14.61
N LYS A 350 27.26 19.42 -15.54
CA LYS A 350 25.95 18.76 -15.64
C LYS A 350 25.63 17.95 -14.39
N ASP A 351 26.58 17.17 -13.87
CA ASP A 351 26.38 16.38 -12.64
C ASP A 351 26.08 17.26 -11.42
N LEU A 352 26.85 18.33 -11.22
CA LEU A 352 26.62 19.31 -10.14
C LEU A 352 25.27 20.01 -10.28
N MET A 353 24.80 20.27 -11.51
CA MET A 353 23.48 20.85 -11.77
C MET A 353 22.34 19.84 -11.54
N LEU A 354 22.52 18.56 -11.86
CA LEU A 354 21.58 17.50 -11.54
C LEU A 354 21.46 17.30 -10.02
N PHE A 355 22.60 17.23 -9.32
CA PHE A 355 22.63 17.17 -7.86
C PHE A 355 21.94 18.39 -7.24
N LEU A 356 22.24 19.62 -7.69
CA LEU A 356 21.61 20.82 -7.15
C LEU A 356 20.09 20.81 -7.41
N LYS A 357 19.65 20.32 -8.58
CA LYS A 357 18.22 20.14 -8.88
C LYS A 357 17.57 19.16 -7.91
N GLU A 358 18.16 17.99 -7.68
CA GLU A 358 17.65 16.98 -6.75
C GLU A 358 17.62 17.49 -5.31
N PHE A 359 18.70 18.15 -4.87
CA PHE A 359 18.78 18.82 -3.57
C PHE A 359 17.66 19.85 -3.39
N CYS A 360 17.41 20.69 -4.40
CA CYS A 360 16.30 21.65 -4.37
C CYS A 360 14.92 20.97 -4.34
N VAL A 361 14.73 19.86 -5.05
CA VAL A 361 13.47 19.08 -5.03
C VAL A 361 13.25 18.48 -3.64
N PHE A 362 14.27 17.91 -3.00
CA PHE A 362 14.15 17.40 -1.63
C PHE A 362 13.98 18.54 -0.63
N SER A 363 14.65 19.69 -0.81
CA SER A 363 14.48 20.84 0.09
C SER A 363 13.08 21.47 0.02
N GLN A 364 12.36 21.34 -1.11
CA GLN A 364 10.96 21.75 -1.20
C GLN A 364 10.02 20.89 -0.33
N THR A 365 10.44 19.67 0.02
CA THR A 365 9.69 18.80 0.95
C THR A 365 9.98 19.06 2.44
N LEU A 366 11.00 19.86 2.75
CA LEU A 366 11.15 20.45 4.07
C LEU A 366 10.06 21.53 4.24
N GLN A 367 8.98 21.19 4.93
CA GLN A 367 8.03 22.20 5.39
C GLN A 367 8.75 23.24 6.27
N GLN A 368 8.37 24.51 6.14
CA GLN A 368 8.76 25.53 7.10
C GLN A 368 8.16 25.14 8.46
N GLN A 369 9.03 24.76 9.41
CA GLN A 369 8.67 24.61 10.83
C GLN A 369 8.38 25.98 11.47
#